data_AF-A0A8T5BNM6-F1
#
_entry.id   AF-A0A8T5BNM6-F1
#
_cell.length_a   1.000
_cell.length_b   1.000
_cell.length_c   1.000
_cell.angle_alpha   90.00
_cell.angle_beta   90.00
_cell.angle_gamma   90.00
#
_symmetry.space_group_name_H-M   'P 1'
#
loop_
_entity.id
_entity.type
_entity.pdbx_description
1 polymer ?
#
loop_
_entity_poly.entity_id
_entity_poly.type
_entity_poly.pdbx_seq_one_letter_code
_entity_poly.pdbx_strand_id
1 'polypeptide(L)'
;MGFCTVSDVKTIVNTNLSDNEINSLIALSDAEIIQKTGIENPQGQDIEVFRKLSMLKTAILIRLRDPHAIAIGSYRETHWPIPIWQGEYDRLISRYIIPIEKSIEYKTEELKERWEE
;
A
#
# COMPACT_ATOMS: atom_id res chain seq x y z
N MET A 1 -0.35 -16.46 -2.21
CA MET A 1 -1.20 -16.12 -1.05
C MET A 1 -1.10 -14.62 -0.87
N GLY A 2 -2.22 -13.93 -0.64
CA GLY A 2 -2.15 -12.50 -0.33
C GLY A 2 -1.54 -12.26 1.05
N PHE A 3 -1.07 -11.04 1.31
CA PHE A 3 -0.49 -10.69 2.62
C PHE A 3 -1.54 -10.69 3.74
N CYS A 4 -2.82 -10.51 3.40
CA CYS A 4 -3.93 -10.63 4.32
C CYS A 4 -5.12 -11.40 3.71
N THR A 5 -6.10 -11.72 4.55
CA THR A 5 -7.35 -12.36 4.17
C THR A 5 -8.52 -11.38 4.22
N VAL A 6 -9.65 -11.73 3.61
CA VAL A 6 -10.91 -10.95 3.73
C VAL A 6 -11.32 -10.78 5.19
N SER A 7 -11.16 -11.84 6.00
CA SER A 7 -11.47 -11.80 7.43
C SER A 7 -10.62 -10.78 8.16
N ASP A 8 -9.33 -10.67 7.84
CA ASP A 8 -8.45 -9.65 8.42
C ASP A 8 -8.96 -8.24 8.09
N VAL A 9 -9.30 -7.97 6.82
CA VAL A 9 -9.82 -6.66 6.39
C VAL A 9 -11.12 -6.31 7.11
N LYS A 10 -12.02 -7.28 7.28
CA LYS A 10 -13.28 -7.13 8.01
C LYS A 10 -13.12 -6.89 9.52
N THR A 11 -11.91 -6.93 10.07
CA THR A 11 -11.66 -6.49 11.46
C THR A 11 -11.57 -4.97 11.61
N ILE A 12 -11.25 -4.25 10.53
CA ILE A 12 -11.02 -2.79 10.54
C ILE A 12 -12.02 -1.99 9.71
N VAL A 13 -12.71 -2.63 8.76
CA VAL A 13 -13.76 -1.99 7.96
C VAL A 13 -14.98 -2.89 7.80
N ASN A 14 -16.16 -2.32 8.03
CA ASN A 14 -17.44 -2.93 7.69
C ASN A 14 -17.90 -2.39 6.34
N THR A 15 -18.27 -3.26 5.41
CA THR A 15 -18.62 -2.90 4.03
C THR A 15 -19.65 -3.88 3.46
N ASN A 16 -20.39 -3.42 2.47
CA ASN A 16 -21.34 -4.25 1.71
C ASN A 16 -20.68 -4.97 0.51
N LEU A 17 -19.39 -4.72 0.25
CA LEU A 17 -18.67 -5.41 -0.81
C LEU A 17 -18.61 -6.92 -0.53
N SER A 18 -18.74 -7.71 -1.60
CA SER A 18 -18.62 -9.15 -1.53
C SER A 18 -17.18 -9.59 -1.23
N ASP A 19 -17.03 -10.80 -0.69
CA ASP A 19 -15.71 -11.36 -0.39
C ASP A 19 -14.82 -11.47 -1.65
N ASN A 20 -15.42 -11.69 -2.82
CA ASN A 20 -14.71 -11.72 -4.10
C ASN A 20 -14.16 -10.34 -4.50
N GLU A 21 -14.93 -9.28 -4.26
CA GLU A 21 -14.48 -7.91 -4.51
C GLU A 21 -13.36 -7.51 -3.55
N ILE A 22 -13.50 -7.88 -2.27
CA ILE A 22 -12.46 -7.63 -1.26
C ILE A 22 -11.18 -8.40 -1.63
N ASN A 23 -11.26 -9.67 -2.03
CA ASN A 23 -10.11 -10.44 -2.49
C ASN A 23 -9.40 -9.78 -3.69
N SER A 24 -10.17 -9.22 -4.63
CA SER A 24 -9.60 -8.50 -5.78
C SER A 24 -8.87 -7.23 -5.34
N LEU A 25 -9.40 -6.53 -4.33
CA LEU A 25 -8.78 -5.34 -3.74
C LEU A 25 -7.52 -5.68 -2.94
N ILE A 26 -7.51 -6.83 -2.23
CA ILE A 26 -6.32 -7.34 -1.53
C ILE A 26 -5.23 -7.61 -2.56
N ALA A 27 -5.53 -8.33 -3.65
CA ALA A 27 -4.55 -8.63 -4.68
C ALA A 27 -3.93 -7.37 -5.30
N LEU A 28 -4.75 -6.33 -5.53
CA LEU A 28 -4.27 -5.04 -6.03
C LEU A 28 -3.39 -4.32 -5.00
N SER A 29 -3.78 -4.35 -3.72
CA SER A 29 -3.03 -3.74 -2.63
C SER A 29 -1.67 -4.41 -2.43
N ASP A 30 -1.65 -5.74 -2.46
CA ASP A 30 -0.44 -6.55 -2.32
C ASP A 30 0.52 -6.28 -3.47
N ALA A 31 0.03 -6.21 -4.71
CA ALA A 31 0.84 -5.87 -5.87
C ALA A 31 1.49 -4.47 -5.74
N GLU A 32 0.76 -3.48 -5.22
CA GLU A 32 1.32 -2.14 -4.98
C GLU A 32 2.39 -2.16 -3.88
N ILE A 33 2.16 -2.90 -2.79
CA ILE A 33 3.13 -3.04 -1.70
C ILE A 33 4.40 -3.73 -2.20
N ILE A 34 4.27 -4.81 -2.97
CA ILE A 34 5.39 -5.51 -3.61
C ILE A 34 6.14 -4.56 -4.53
N GLN A 35 5.45 -3.80 -5.37
CA GLN A 35 6.09 -2.84 -6.28
C GLN A 35 6.90 -1.78 -5.52
N LYS A 36 6.41 -1.30 -4.37
CA LYS A 36 7.07 -0.27 -3.57
C LYS A 36 8.24 -0.78 -2.73
N THR A 37 8.18 -2.03 -2.31
CA THR A 37 9.14 -2.62 -1.34
C THR A 37 10.09 -3.64 -1.94
N GLY A 38 9.75 -4.21 -3.11
CA GLY A 38 10.44 -5.35 -3.71
C GLY A 38 10.28 -6.67 -2.95
N ILE A 39 9.46 -6.72 -1.89
CA ILE A 39 9.34 -7.89 -1.02
C ILE A 39 8.05 -8.64 -1.36
N GLU A 40 8.20 -9.83 -1.94
CA GLU A 40 7.08 -10.73 -2.28
C GLU A 40 6.71 -11.69 -1.14
N ASN A 41 7.69 -12.09 -0.32
CA ASN A 41 7.52 -13.09 0.73
C ASN A 41 8.17 -12.61 2.04
N PRO A 42 7.48 -11.73 2.80
CA PRO A 42 7.99 -11.24 4.09
C PRO A 42 8.23 -12.40 5.06
N GLN A 43 9.24 -12.28 5.93
CA GLN A 43 9.66 -13.33 6.85
C GLN A 43 9.68 -12.84 8.30
N GLY A 44 9.51 -13.76 9.26
CA GLY A 44 9.58 -13.45 10.68
C GLY A 44 8.58 -12.35 11.10
N GLN A 45 9.08 -11.29 11.72
CA GLN A 45 8.25 -10.17 12.20
C GLN A 45 7.66 -9.33 11.07
N ASP A 46 8.24 -9.37 9.86
CA ASP A 46 7.75 -8.60 8.72
C ASP A 46 6.41 -9.12 8.20
N ILE A 47 6.09 -10.41 8.42
CA ILE A 47 4.80 -11.00 8.01
C ILE A 47 3.64 -10.18 8.58
N GLU A 48 3.73 -9.83 9.85
CA GLU A 48 2.70 -9.06 10.55
C GLU A 48 2.60 -7.62 10.06
N VAL A 49 3.74 -7.04 9.69
CA VAL A 49 3.80 -5.68 9.14
C VAL A 49 3.17 -5.64 7.75
N PHE A 50 3.51 -6.58 6.88
CA PHE A 50 2.96 -6.67 5.52
C PHE A 50 1.47 -7.03 5.53
N ARG A 51 1.05 -7.90 6.45
CA ARG A 51 -0.38 -8.16 6.69
C ARG A 51 -1.12 -6.87 7.02
N LYS A 52 -0.60 -6.09 7.96
CA LYS A 52 -1.19 -4.80 8.36
C LYS A 52 -1.17 -3.76 7.23
N LEU A 53 -0.09 -3.69 6.45
CA LEU A 53 0.00 -2.81 5.28
C LEU A 53 -1.09 -3.13 4.25
N SER A 54 -1.25 -4.41 3.93
CA SER A 54 -2.28 -4.89 3.00
C SER A 54 -3.69 -4.60 3.51
N MET A 55 -3.96 -4.85 4.80
CA MET A 55 -5.24 -4.53 5.42
C MET A 55 -5.58 -3.03 5.31
N LEU A 56 -4.65 -2.16 5.71
CA LEU A 56 -4.85 -0.71 5.69
C LEU A 56 -5.08 -0.18 4.29
N LYS A 57 -4.27 -0.62 3.33
CA LYS A 57 -4.40 -0.21 1.93
C LYS A 57 -5.73 -0.69 1.34
N THR A 58 -6.11 -1.93 1.62
CA THR A 58 -7.39 -2.49 1.19
C THR A 58 -8.56 -1.72 1.80
N ALA A 59 -8.52 -1.39 3.10
CA ALA A 59 -9.56 -0.62 3.77
C ALA A 59 -9.74 0.79 3.18
N ILE A 60 -8.64 1.46 2.80
CA ILE A 60 -8.69 2.74 2.08
C ILE A 60 -9.42 2.56 0.74
N LEU A 61 -9.05 1.55 -0.05
CA LEU A 61 -9.69 1.28 -1.35
C LEU A 61 -11.18 0.93 -1.21
N ILE A 62 -11.55 0.14 -0.19
CA ILE A 62 -12.94 -0.17 0.13
C ILE A 62 -13.71 1.10 0.42
N ARG A 63 -13.20 1.98 1.29
CA ARG A 63 -13.89 3.21 1.68
C ARG A 63 -14.05 4.20 0.52
N LEU A 64 -13.12 4.19 -0.44
CA LEU A 64 -13.21 4.98 -1.67
C LEU A 64 -14.22 4.42 -2.67
N ARG A 65 -14.46 3.11 -2.69
CA ARG A 65 -15.42 2.44 -3.58
C ARG A 65 -16.83 2.33 -3.00
N ASP A 66 -16.95 2.09 -1.70
CA ASP A 66 -18.20 1.93 -0.97
C ASP A 66 -18.44 3.14 -0.05
N PRO A 67 -19.33 4.08 -0.43
CA PRO A 67 -19.69 5.22 0.40
C PRO A 67 -20.27 4.83 1.77
N HIS A 68 -20.85 3.64 1.88
CA HIS A 68 -21.46 3.12 3.11
C HIS A 68 -20.48 2.37 4.00
N ALA A 69 -19.23 2.17 3.57
CA ALA A 69 -18.23 1.50 4.40
C ALA A 69 -17.91 2.32 5.66
N ILE A 70 -17.84 1.64 6.81
CA ILE A 70 -17.62 2.26 8.12
C ILE A 70 -16.38 1.62 8.75
N ALA A 71 -15.52 2.45 9.36
CA ALA A 71 -14.40 1.96 10.15
C ALA A 71 -14.90 1.26 11.42
N ILE A 72 -14.30 0.12 11.75
CA ILE A 72 -14.65 -0.69 12.93
C ILE A 72 -13.39 -1.13 13.68
N GLY A 73 -13.56 -1.87 14.78
CA GLY A 73 -12.47 -2.29 15.65
C GLY A 73 -11.75 -1.08 16.25
N SER A 74 -10.42 -1.09 16.20
CA SER A 74 -9.57 0.00 16.73
C SER A 74 -9.80 1.36 16.08
N TYR A 75 -10.48 1.41 14.92
CA TYR A 75 -10.77 2.65 14.18
C TYR A 75 -12.23 3.10 14.30
N ARG A 76 -13.05 2.42 15.12
CA ARG A 76 -14.50 2.68 15.23
C ARG A 76 -14.86 4.11 15.60
N GLU A 77 -14.08 4.74 16.48
CA GLU A 77 -14.32 6.10 16.97
C GLU A 77 -13.77 7.18 16.02
N THR A 78 -13.18 6.78 14.90
CA THR A 78 -12.54 7.70 13.97
C THR A 78 -13.55 8.28 12.98
N HIS A 79 -13.78 9.59 13.06
CA HIS A 79 -14.62 10.33 12.11
C HIS A 79 -14.03 10.41 10.68
N TRP A 80 -12.70 10.39 10.57
CA TRP A 80 -11.96 10.48 9.30
C TRP A 80 -10.97 9.31 9.16
N PRO A 81 -11.45 8.10 8.83
CA PRO A 81 -10.61 6.90 8.87
C PRO A 81 -9.54 6.86 7.78
N ILE A 82 -9.82 7.42 6.59
CA ILE A 82 -8.87 7.43 5.46
C ILE A 82 -7.54 8.10 5.85
N PRO A 83 -7.50 9.36 6.35
CA PRO A 83 -6.24 9.98 6.78
C PRO A 83 -5.47 9.18 7.84
N ILE A 84 -6.17 8.54 8.78
CA ILE A 84 -5.52 7.73 9.83
C ILE A 84 -4.89 6.49 9.22
N TRP A 85 -5.65 5.74 8.42
CA TRP A 85 -5.14 4.55 7.73
C TRP A 85 -3.98 4.88 6.81
N GLN A 86 -4.07 6.00 6.07
CA GLN A 86 -3.03 6.49 5.18
C GLN A 86 -1.75 6.83 5.95
N GLY A 87 -1.86 7.63 7.02
CA GLY A 87 -0.68 8.01 7.82
C GLY A 87 -0.01 6.81 8.50
N GLU A 88 -0.80 5.83 8.95
CA GLU A 88 -0.25 4.59 9.50
C GLU A 88 0.40 3.72 8.43
N TYR A 89 -0.22 3.58 7.25
CA TYR A 89 0.35 2.90 6.10
C TYR A 89 1.69 3.54 5.68
N ASP A 90 1.71 4.86 5.50
CA ASP A 90 2.91 5.61 5.08
C ASP A 90 4.05 5.45 6.08
N ARG A 91 3.74 5.52 7.38
CA ARG A 91 4.72 5.28 8.45
C ARG A 91 5.31 3.88 8.40
N LEU A 92 4.47 2.86 8.17
CA LEU A 92 4.93 1.46 8.12
C LEU A 92 5.74 1.17 6.86
N ILE A 93 5.23 1.59 5.69
CA ILE A 93 5.85 1.27 4.41
C ILE A 93 7.20 1.99 4.24
N SER A 94 7.36 3.19 4.82
CA SER A 94 8.60 3.98 4.74
C SER A 94 9.87 3.22 5.16
N ARG A 95 9.73 2.20 6.02
CA ARG A 95 10.85 1.36 6.50
C ARG A 95 11.37 0.39 5.43
N TYR A 96 10.56 0.12 4.40
CA TYR A 96 10.81 -0.88 3.38
C TYR A 96 10.86 -0.28 1.97
N ILE A 97 10.64 1.03 1.82
CA ILE A 97 10.73 1.70 0.52
C ILE A 97 12.17 1.56 0.01
N ILE A 98 12.31 0.96 -1.17
CA ILE A 98 13.57 0.95 -1.90
C ILE A 98 13.87 2.39 -2.33
N PRO A 99 15.05 2.96 -2.00
CA PRO A 99 15.44 4.25 -2.55
C PRO A 99 15.44 4.13 -4.08
N ILE A 100 14.61 4.93 -4.75
CA ILE A 100 14.68 5.03 -6.21
C ILE A 100 16.02 5.70 -6.52
N GLU A 101 17.03 4.91 -6.90
CA GLU A 101 18.26 5.45 -7.50
C GLU A 101 17.84 6.24 -8.74
N LYS A 102 17.89 7.57 -8.65
CA LYS A 102 17.80 8.43 -9.82
C LYS A 102 19.11 8.27 -10.59
N SER A 103 19.20 7.28 -11.48
CA SER A 103 20.25 7.26 -12.50
C SER A 103 19.96 8.36 -13.53
N ILE A 104 20.30 9.61 -13.20
CA ILE A 104 20.47 10.65 -14.20
C ILE A 104 21.89 10.47 -14.73
N GLU A 105 22.07 9.50 -15.62
CA GLU A 105 23.30 9.40 -16.40
C GLU A 105 23.29 10.58 -17.38
N TYR A 106 23.93 11.68 -16.99
CA TYR A 106 24.16 12.78 -17.92
C TYR A 106 25.07 12.25 -19.03
N LYS A 107 24.54 12.15 -20.26
CA LYS A 107 25.35 12.01 -21.47
C LYS A 107 26.16 13.31 -21.69
N THR A 108 27.19 13.54 -20.88
CA THR A 108 28.04 14.74 -20.98
C THR A 108 29.00 14.70 -22.16
N GLU A 109 29.24 13.53 -22.76
CA GLU A 109 30.14 13.41 -23.91
C GLU A 109 29.51 13.92 -25.23
N GLU A 110 28.19 13.79 -25.43
CA GLU A 110 27.50 14.33 -26.62
C GLU A 110 27.40 15.87 -26.62
N LEU A 111 27.62 16.54 -25.48
CA LEU A 111 27.49 17.99 -25.37
C LEU A 111 28.80 18.76 -25.58
N LYS A 112 29.96 18.08 -25.56
CA LYS A 112 31.27 18.73 -25.79
C LYS A 112 31.52 19.05 -27.26
N GLU A 113 31.00 18.25 -28.19
CA GLU A 113 31.24 18.43 -29.64
C GLU A 113 30.52 19.64 -30.26
N ARG A 114 29.54 20.23 -29.56
CA ARG A 114 28.63 21.23 -30.17
C ARG A 114 29.00 22.70 -29.92
N TRP A 115 30.14 22.96 -29.28
CA TRP A 115 30.59 24.30 -28.90
C TRP A 115 31.97 24.68 -29.46
N GLU A 116 32.53 23.87 -30.37
CA GLU A 116 33.67 24.30 -31.20
C GLU A 116 33.18 24.83 -32.55
N GLU A 117 32.68 26.07 -32.58
CA GLU A 117 32.69 26.97 -33.75
C GLU A 117 32.82 28.43 -33.28
#